data_AF-A0A5D3WHW2-F1
#
_entry.id   AF-A0A5D3WHW2-F1
#
_cell.length_a   1.000
_cell.length_b   1.000
_cell.length_c   1.000
_cell.angle_alpha   90.00
_cell.angle_beta   90.00
_cell.angle_gamma   90.00
#
_symmetry.space_group_name_H-M   'P 1'
#
loop_
_entity.id
_entity.type
_entity.pdbx_description
1 polymer ?
#
loop_
_entity_poly.entity_id
_entity_poly.type
_entity_poly.pdbx_seq_one_letter_code
_entity_poly.pdbx_strand_id
1 'polypeptide(L)'
;MNAAKWVRLFAVALLLVAFQAGLAVAADARPGKCITLEGQEVSFFKIDRNLVKGWWNGTPIEVPLDTVSEILFLDSPQVNYSMFGNEISAGQIELTRKSDGKKFILSDAFLPSDCNCTFITYTYRNPFTLELGTETLPIDGLKQIIFVDK
;
A
#
# COMPACT_ATOMS: atom_id res chain seq x y z
N MET A 1 25.33 -24.00 38.46
CA MET A 1 25.07 -22.55 38.32
C MET A 1 24.96 -22.06 36.85
N ASN A 2 24.88 -22.94 35.85
CA ASN A 2 24.85 -22.55 34.43
C ASN A 2 23.45 -22.58 33.80
N ALA A 3 22.57 -23.50 34.21
CA ALA A 3 21.21 -23.62 33.64
C ALA A 3 20.39 -22.32 33.77
N ALA A 4 20.46 -21.63 34.92
CA ALA A 4 19.76 -20.36 35.13
C ALA A 4 20.26 -19.22 34.22
N LYS A 5 21.54 -19.23 33.81
CA LYS A 5 22.09 -18.26 32.85
C LYS A 5 21.61 -18.56 31.42
N TRP A 6 21.57 -19.84 31.05
CA TRP A 6 21.06 -20.29 29.75
C TRP A 6 19.57 -20.01 29.58
N VAL A 7 18.75 -20.25 30.60
CA VAL A 7 17.31 -19.92 30.58
C VAL A 7 17.08 -18.42 30.43
N ARG A 8 17.87 -17.57 31.11
CA ARG A 8 17.78 -16.11 30.97
C ARG A 8 18.18 -15.65 29.57
N LEU A 9 19.24 -16.20 28.99
CA LEU A 9 19.66 -15.91 27.61
C LEU A 9 18.57 -16.29 26.60
N PHE A 10 17.97 -17.47 26.76
CA PHE A 10 16.89 -17.93 25.89
C PHE A 10 15.64 -17.04 26.02
N ALA A 11 15.29 -16.63 27.24
CA ALA A 11 14.16 -15.73 27.48
C ALA A 11 14.38 -14.34 26.85
N VAL A 12 15.60 -13.78 26.95
CA VAL A 12 15.94 -12.50 26.32
C VAL A 12 15.89 -12.59 24.80
N ALA A 13 16.40 -13.69 24.22
CA ALA A 13 16.31 -13.91 22.78
C ALA A 13 14.84 -14.02 22.30
N LEU A 14 14.00 -14.75 23.03
CA LEU A 14 12.56 -14.84 22.74
C LEU A 14 11.86 -13.49 22.83
N LEU A 15 12.20 -12.66 23.82
CA LEU A 15 11.68 -11.31 23.98
C LEU A 15 12.08 -10.39 22.83
N LEU A 16 13.34 -10.47 22.38
CA LEU A 16 13.83 -9.74 21.22
C LEU A 16 13.11 -10.15 19.93
N VAL A 17 12.90 -11.45 19.72
CA VAL A 17 12.16 -11.97 18.56
C VAL A 17 10.70 -11.51 18.60
N ALA A 18 10.04 -11.60 19.75
CA ALA A 18 8.67 -11.13 19.92
C ALA A 18 8.54 -9.61 19.71
N PHE A 19 9.53 -8.84 20.16
CA PHE A 19 9.57 -7.39 19.97
C PHE A 19 9.76 -7.03 18.49
N GLN A 20 10.67 -7.70 17.78
CA GLN A 20 10.85 -7.47 16.35
C GLN A 20 9.63 -7.92 15.53
N ALA A 21 8.98 -9.02 15.90
CA ALA A 21 7.72 -9.44 15.29
C ALA A 21 6.60 -8.42 15.51
N GLY A 22 6.51 -7.83 16.71
CA GLY A 22 5.55 -6.77 17.00
C GLY A 22 5.77 -5.50 16.17
N LEU A 23 7.03 -5.11 15.96
CA LEU A 23 7.38 -3.98 15.08
C LEU A 23 7.04 -4.24 13.61
N ALA A 24 7.25 -5.46 13.12
CA ALA A 24 6.93 -5.83 11.74
C ALA A 24 5.41 -5.78 11.47
N VAL A 25 4.58 -6.24 12.43
CA VAL A 25 3.11 -6.21 12.28
C VAL A 25 2.56 -4.78 12.37
N ALA A 26 3.17 -3.91 13.19
CA ALA A 26 2.80 -2.50 13.26
C ALA A 26 3.20 -1.72 12.00
N ALA A 27 4.33 -2.08 11.38
CA ALA A 27 4.80 -1.45 10.14
C ALA A 27 3.88 -1.73 8.93
N ASP A 28 3.13 -2.82 8.98
CA ASP A 28 2.25 -3.26 7.89
C ASP A 28 0.88 -2.53 7.91
N ALA A 29 0.54 -1.88 9.03
CA ALA A 29 -0.68 -1.08 9.18
C ALA A 29 -0.40 0.39 8.83
N ARG A 30 -0.57 0.74 7.55
CA ARG A 30 -0.45 2.12 7.08
C ARG A 30 -1.83 2.71 6.75
N PRO A 31 -2.43 3.48 7.68
CA PRO A 31 -3.73 4.08 7.45
C PRO A 31 -3.65 5.19 6.39
N GLY A 32 -4.79 5.47 5.77
CA GLY A 32 -4.89 6.46 4.73
C GLY A 32 -6.33 6.67 4.31
N LYS A 33 -6.50 7.40 3.21
CA LYS A 33 -7.80 7.59 2.56
C LYS A 33 -7.68 7.55 1.05
N CYS A 34 -8.65 6.93 0.41
CA CYS A 34 -8.89 7.00 -1.01
C CYS A 34 -9.93 8.09 -1.28
N ILE A 35 -9.76 8.82 -2.38
CA ILE A 35 -10.73 9.78 -2.88
C ILE A 35 -11.17 9.30 -4.25
N THR A 36 -12.47 9.08 -4.44
CA THR A 36 -13.03 8.66 -5.74
C THR A 36 -13.14 9.85 -6.70
N LEU A 37 -13.35 9.57 -7.98
CA LEU A 37 -13.64 10.59 -8.99
C LEU A 37 -14.89 11.43 -8.64
N GLU A 38 -15.85 10.83 -7.94
CA GLU A 38 -17.06 11.49 -7.43
C GLU A 38 -16.82 12.33 -6.17
N GLY A 39 -15.59 12.32 -5.64
CA GLY A 39 -15.21 13.05 -4.44
C GLY A 39 -15.57 12.36 -3.12
N GLN A 40 -15.96 11.09 -3.15
CA GLN A 40 -16.19 10.30 -1.94
C GLN A 40 -14.85 9.96 -1.28
N GLU A 41 -14.75 10.23 0.02
CA GLU A 41 -13.59 9.83 0.82
C GLU A 41 -13.83 8.47 1.48
N VAL A 42 -12.97 7.50 1.19
CA VAL A 42 -12.98 6.16 1.80
C VAL A 42 -11.73 6.02 2.66
N SER A 43 -11.91 5.99 3.98
CA SER A 43 -10.79 5.81 4.91
C SER A 43 -10.42 4.33 5.03
N PHE A 44 -9.13 4.03 5.00
CA PHE A 44 -8.60 2.68 5.19
C PHE A 44 -7.57 2.62 6.30
N PHE A 45 -7.46 1.45 6.92
CA PHE A 45 -6.42 1.12 7.90
C PHE A 45 -5.18 0.51 7.25
N LYS A 46 -5.37 -0.26 6.18
CA LYS A 46 -4.32 -0.87 5.37
C LYS A 46 -4.81 -1.07 3.94
N ILE A 47 -3.92 -0.98 2.96
CA ILE A 47 -4.17 -1.48 1.60
C ILE A 47 -3.31 -2.73 1.35
N ASP A 48 -3.87 -3.69 0.62
CA ASP A 48 -3.17 -4.91 0.23
C ASP A 48 -2.37 -4.69 -1.06
N ARG A 49 -1.45 -3.71 -0.99
CA ARG A 49 -0.55 -3.31 -2.07
C ARG A 49 0.75 -2.78 -1.46
N ASN A 50 1.86 -3.16 -2.06
CA ASN A 50 3.19 -2.77 -1.57
C ASN A 50 4.00 -1.94 -2.57
N LEU A 51 3.55 -1.86 -3.83
CA LEU A 51 4.35 -1.39 -4.95
C LEU A 51 3.48 -0.58 -5.93
N VAL A 52 4.10 0.36 -6.62
CA VAL A 52 3.61 0.95 -7.88
C VAL A 52 4.63 0.60 -8.95
N LYS A 53 4.19 0.06 -10.09
CA LYS A 53 5.06 -0.20 -11.24
C LYS A 53 4.66 0.72 -12.38
N GLY A 54 5.62 1.21 -13.13
CA GLY A 54 5.36 2.06 -14.29
C GLY A 54 6.64 2.48 -14.99
N TRP A 55 6.52 3.44 -15.89
CA TRP A 55 7.63 3.95 -16.68
C TRP A 55 7.95 5.39 -16.30
N TRP A 56 9.22 5.67 -16.02
CA TRP A 56 9.71 7.01 -15.79
C TRP A 56 10.76 7.36 -16.85
N ASN A 57 10.48 8.38 -17.67
CA ASN A 57 11.35 8.79 -18.77
C ASN A 57 11.80 7.62 -19.68
N GLY A 58 10.89 6.67 -19.95
CA GLY A 58 11.18 5.48 -20.78
C GLY A 58 11.94 4.36 -20.08
N THR A 59 12.21 4.48 -18.78
CA THR A 59 12.83 3.43 -17.96
C THR A 59 11.76 2.78 -17.07
N PRO A 60 11.64 1.44 -17.03
CA PRO A 60 10.72 0.78 -16.11
C PRO A 60 11.24 0.94 -14.68
N ILE A 61 10.35 1.33 -13.77
CA ILE A 61 10.66 1.53 -12.36
C ILE A 61 9.60 0.88 -11.47
N GLU A 62 10.05 0.37 -10.33
CA GLU A 62 9.20 -0.12 -9.27
C GLU A 62 9.40 0.79 -8.05
N VAL A 63 8.30 1.34 -7.54
CA VAL A 63 8.29 2.28 -6.43
C VAL A 63 7.59 1.62 -5.25
N PRO A 64 8.31 1.31 -4.17
CA PRO A 64 7.72 0.86 -2.92
C PRO A 64 6.74 1.90 -2.35
N LEU A 65 5.52 1.46 -1.99
CA LEU A 65 4.47 2.37 -1.53
C LEU A 65 4.81 3.06 -0.21
N ASP A 66 5.59 2.42 0.66
CA ASP A 66 6.11 2.99 1.91
C ASP A 66 6.96 4.26 1.71
N THR A 67 7.52 4.47 0.51
CA THR A 67 8.26 5.69 0.14
C THR A 67 7.39 6.81 -0.44
N VAL A 68 6.09 6.55 -0.64
CA VAL A 68 5.14 7.46 -1.30
C VAL A 68 4.09 7.95 -0.31
N SER A 69 3.97 9.26 -0.08
CA SER A 69 2.95 9.83 0.82
C SER A 69 1.59 10.01 0.16
N GLU A 70 1.57 10.23 -1.16
CA GLU A 70 0.36 10.51 -1.93
C GLU A 70 0.48 9.97 -3.35
N ILE A 71 -0.63 9.45 -3.87
CA ILE A 71 -0.80 8.99 -5.24
C ILE A 71 -1.96 9.76 -5.85
N LEU A 72 -1.73 10.40 -6.97
CA LEU A 72 -2.75 11.10 -7.74
C LEU A 72 -2.86 10.42 -9.12
N PHE A 73 -4.07 9.98 -9.47
CA PHE A 73 -4.36 9.43 -10.79
C PHE A 73 -4.69 10.59 -11.72
N LEU A 74 -3.79 10.90 -12.66
CA LEU A 74 -3.92 12.04 -13.58
C LEU A 74 -4.91 11.74 -14.70
N ASP A 75 -4.89 10.49 -15.18
CA ASP A 75 -5.87 9.93 -16.10
C ASP A 75 -6.61 8.82 -15.36
N SER A 76 -7.91 8.65 -15.64
CA SER A 76 -8.64 7.47 -15.16
C SER A 76 -7.94 6.24 -15.77
N PRO A 77 -7.37 5.36 -14.94
CA PRO A 77 -6.52 4.28 -15.43
C PRO A 77 -7.37 3.33 -16.27
N GLN A 78 -7.04 3.23 -17.55
CA GLN A 78 -7.80 2.40 -18.48
C GLN A 78 -7.49 0.94 -18.21
N VAL A 79 -8.53 0.11 -18.12
CA VAL A 79 -8.37 -1.33 -18.04
C VAL A 79 -7.90 -1.82 -19.40
N ASN A 80 -6.61 -2.12 -19.50
CA ASN A 80 -6.01 -2.72 -20.68
C ASN A 80 -5.77 -4.21 -20.44
N TYR A 81 -6.00 -5.00 -21.48
CA TYR A 81 -5.68 -6.43 -21.47
C TYR A 81 -4.17 -6.61 -21.48
N SER A 82 -3.61 -7.21 -20.43
CA SER A 82 -2.21 -7.61 -20.42
C SER A 82 -1.97 -8.75 -21.41
N MET A 83 -0.77 -8.82 -22.00
CA MET A 83 -0.30 -9.98 -22.78
C MET A 83 -0.30 -11.29 -21.96
N PHE A 84 -0.40 -11.20 -20.63
CA PHE A 84 -0.47 -12.34 -19.71
C PHE A 84 -1.91 -12.76 -19.36
N GLY A 85 -2.94 -12.19 -20.00
CA GLY A 85 -4.34 -12.57 -19.81
C GLY A 85 -5.02 -11.98 -18.56
N ASN A 86 -4.35 -11.09 -17.84
CA ASN A 86 -4.90 -10.37 -16.70
C ASN A 86 -5.36 -8.96 -17.10
N GLU A 87 -6.49 -8.52 -16.56
CA GLU A 87 -6.90 -7.12 -16.65
C GLU A 87 -5.97 -6.25 -15.78
N ILE A 88 -5.34 -5.24 -16.38
CA ILE A 88 -4.49 -4.28 -15.68
C ILE A 88 -5.07 -2.89 -15.89
N SER A 89 -5.41 -2.21 -14.79
CA SER A 89 -5.76 -0.81 -14.81
C SER A 89 -4.47 0.00 -14.75
N ALA A 90 -4.08 0.60 -15.88
CA ALA A 90 -2.86 1.37 -16.02
C ALA A 90 -3.15 2.79 -16.53
N GLY A 91 -2.38 3.76 -16.07
CA GLY A 91 -2.58 5.17 -16.43
C GLY A 91 -1.40 6.05 -16.05
N GLN A 92 -1.57 7.36 -16.16
CA GLN A 92 -0.59 8.31 -15.62
C GLN A 92 -0.83 8.53 -14.13
N ILE A 93 0.19 8.28 -13.33
CA ILE A 93 0.12 8.41 -11.87
C ILE A 93 1.20 9.40 -11.42
N GLU A 94 0.81 10.45 -10.71
CA GLU A 94 1.71 11.31 -9.97
C GLU A 94 1.91 10.74 -8.56
N LEU A 95 3.18 10.53 -8.18
CA LEU A 95 3.58 10.06 -6.87
C LEU A 95 4.27 11.20 -6.13
N THR A 96 3.88 11.42 -4.87
CA THR A 96 4.57 12.34 -3.96
C THR A 96 5.49 11.54 -3.04
N ARG A 97 6.78 11.84 -3.08
CA ARG A 97 7.77 11.15 -2.24
C ARG A 97 7.66 11.59 -0.79
N LYS A 98 7.61 10.63 0.11
CA LYS A 98 7.51 10.85 1.57
C LYS A 98 8.70 11.61 2.16
N SER A 99 9.92 11.39 1.65
CA SER A 99 11.15 11.95 2.25
C SER A 99 11.34 13.45 2.05
N ASP A 100 10.92 14.00 0.91
CA ASP A 100 11.15 15.41 0.57
C ASP A 100 9.96 16.09 -0.11
N GLY A 101 8.82 15.41 -0.23
CA GLY A 101 7.61 15.95 -0.84
C GLY A 101 7.69 16.19 -2.34
N LYS A 102 8.76 15.74 -3.03
CA LYS A 102 8.86 15.91 -4.48
C LYS A 102 7.89 15.00 -5.21
N LYS A 103 7.32 15.56 -6.28
CA LYS A 103 6.38 14.91 -7.17
C LYS A 103 7.09 14.37 -8.40
N PHE A 104 6.69 13.18 -8.84
CA PHE A 104 7.16 12.59 -10.09
C PHE A 104 6.02 11.82 -10.75
N ILE A 105 6.00 11.83 -12.07
CA ILE A 105 4.94 11.22 -12.87
C ILE A 105 5.46 9.92 -13.46
N LEU A 106 4.71 8.84 -13.25
CA LEU A 106 4.90 7.57 -13.92
C LEU A 106 3.88 7.44 -15.05
N SER A 107 4.34 7.07 -16.23
CA SER A 107 3.51 6.71 -17.37
C SER A 107 3.22 5.22 -17.37
N ASP A 108 2.04 4.82 -17.85
CA ASP A 108 1.60 3.42 -17.92
C ASP A 108 1.80 2.68 -16.58
N ALA A 109 1.43 3.38 -15.51
CA ALA A 109 1.64 2.98 -14.14
C ALA A 109 0.43 2.24 -13.59
N PHE A 110 0.67 1.19 -12.81
CA PHE A 110 -0.34 0.36 -12.19
C PHE A 110 0.10 -0.08 -10.79
N LEU A 111 -0.87 -0.44 -9.96
CA LEU A 111 -0.63 -0.96 -8.61
C LEU A 111 -0.78 -2.48 -8.64
N PRO A 112 0.28 -3.29 -8.72
CA PRO A 112 0.18 -4.76 -8.76
C PRO A 112 -0.37 -5.35 -7.45
N SER A 113 -1.12 -6.46 -7.57
CA SER A 113 -1.29 -7.46 -6.50
C SER A 113 -1.16 -8.86 -7.05
N ASP A 114 -1.12 -9.81 -6.12
CA ASP A 114 -1.08 -11.24 -6.38
C ASP A 114 -2.31 -11.78 -7.12
N CYS A 115 -3.47 -11.10 -7.04
CA CYS A 115 -4.73 -11.65 -7.56
C CYS A 115 -5.48 -10.75 -8.56
N ASN A 116 -5.38 -9.42 -8.48
CA ASN A 116 -6.08 -8.53 -9.41
C ASN A 116 -5.47 -7.11 -9.48
N CYS A 117 -5.18 -6.60 -10.68
CA CYS A 117 -4.64 -5.25 -10.89
C CYS A 117 -5.73 -4.19 -11.18
N THR A 118 -7.02 -4.51 -11.11
CA THR A 118 -8.13 -3.57 -11.35
C THR A 118 -8.81 -3.05 -10.09
N PHE A 119 -8.66 -3.72 -8.95
CA PHE A 119 -9.23 -3.29 -7.66
C PHE A 119 -8.14 -3.13 -6.62
N ILE A 120 -8.33 -2.22 -5.66
CA ILE A 120 -7.57 -2.17 -4.42
C ILE A 120 -8.39 -2.83 -3.33
N THR A 121 -7.81 -3.83 -2.70
CA THR A 121 -8.35 -4.41 -1.47
C THR A 121 -7.84 -3.59 -0.30
N TYR A 122 -8.75 -3.09 0.53
CA TYR A 122 -8.42 -2.32 1.72
C TYR A 122 -9.07 -2.91 2.96
N THR A 123 -8.33 -2.88 4.06
CA THR A 123 -8.86 -3.19 5.38
C THR A 123 -9.34 -1.89 6.00
N TYR A 124 -10.57 -1.87 6.50
CA TYR A 124 -11.12 -0.75 7.26
C TYR A 124 -11.44 -1.20 8.68
N ARG A 125 -11.52 -0.23 9.58
CA ARG A 125 -11.97 -0.46 10.95
C ARG A 125 -13.41 0.02 11.08
N ASN A 126 -14.32 -0.87 11.42
CA ASN A 126 -15.71 -0.50 11.61
C ASN A 126 -15.82 0.49 12.80
N PRO A 127 -16.41 1.69 12.60
CA PRO A 127 -16.49 2.70 13.65
C PRO A 127 -17.44 2.30 14.80
N PHE A 128 -18.36 1.37 14.57
CA PHE A 128 -19.36 0.94 15.56
C PHE A 128 -18.95 -0.33 16.31
N THR A 129 -18.38 -1.32 15.60
CA THR A 129 -18.00 -2.62 16.21
C THR A 129 -16.52 -2.72 16.54
N LEU A 130 -15.67 -1.79 16.05
CA LEU A 130 -14.20 -1.80 16.14
C LEU A 130 -13.50 -3.01 15.49
N GLU A 131 -14.27 -3.89 14.84
CA GLU A 131 -13.77 -5.03 14.08
C GLU A 131 -13.10 -4.59 12.77
N LEU A 132 -12.20 -5.43 12.27
CA LEU A 132 -11.56 -5.22 10.98
C LEU A 132 -12.39 -5.88 9.88
N GLY A 133 -12.77 -5.10 8.89
CA GLY A 133 -13.43 -5.56 7.67
C GLY A 133 -12.50 -5.39 6.46
N THR A 134 -12.76 -6.14 5.39
CA THR A 134 -12.03 -6.03 4.14
C THR A 134 -13.01 -5.76 3.01
N GLU A 135 -12.72 -4.75 2.20
CA GLU A 135 -13.52 -4.34 1.05
C GLU A 135 -12.61 -4.10 -0.17
N THR A 136 -13.23 -4.04 -1.34
CA THR A 136 -12.54 -3.77 -2.61
C THR A 136 -13.08 -2.50 -3.24
N LEU A 137 -12.18 -1.72 -3.83
CA LEU A 137 -12.51 -0.49 -4.56
C LEU A 137 -11.89 -0.53 -5.96
N PRO A 138 -12.65 -0.22 -7.02
CA PRO A 138 -12.10 -0.26 -8.36
C PRO A 138 -11.14 0.92 -8.60
N ILE A 139 -10.01 0.67 -9.27
CA ILE A 139 -8.92 1.63 -9.47
C ILE A 139 -9.29 2.70 -10.51
N ASP A 140 -10.12 2.37 -11.50
CA ASP A 140 -10.61 3.29 -12.53
C ASP A 140 -11.45 4.44 -11.96
N GLY A 141 -12.15 4.20 -10.85
CA GLY A 141 -12.96 5.16 -10.10
C GLY A 141 -12.17 5.97 -9.07
N LEU A 142 -10.86 5.78 -8.95
CA LEU A 142 -10.01 6.49 -8.00
C LEU A 142 -9.44 7.78 -8.60
N LYS A 143 -9.48 8.84 -7.80
CA LYS A 143 -8.81 10.11 -8.07
C LYS A 143 -7.48 10.19 -7.34
N GLN A 144 -7.45 9.81 -6.07
CA GLN A 144 -6.30 10.05 -5.20
C GLN A 144 -6.22 9.03 -4.07
N ILE A 145 -5.03 8.71 -3.61
CA ILE A 145 -4.76 7.94 -2.38
C ILE A 145 -3.80 8.77 -1.54
N ILE A 146 -4.16 9.02 -0.29
CA ILE A 146 -3.36 9.79 0.67
C ILE A 146 -3.05 8.88 1.85
N PHE A 147 -1.76 8.72 2.15
CA PHE A 147 -1.33 7.95 3.31
C PHE A 147 -1.16 8.86 4.52
N VAL A 148 -1.63 8.41 5.67
CA VAL A 148 -1.44 9.09 6.96
C VAL A 148 -0.16 8.55 7.58
N ASP A 149 0.96 9.09 7.12
CA ASP A 149 2.25 8.88 7.78
C ASP A 149 2.34 9.81 8.99
N LYS A 150 2.11 9.27 10.20
CA LYS A 150 2.45 9.95 11.45
C LYS A 150 3.86 9.62 11.88
#